data_AF-A0A4R0X6X4-F1
#
_entry.id   AF-A0A4R0X6X4-F1
#
_cell.length_a   1.000
_cell.length_b   1.000
_cell.length_c   1.000
_cell.angle_alpha   90.00
_cell.angle_beta   90.00
_cell.angle_gamma   90.00
#
_symmetry.space_group_name_H-M   'P 1'
#
loop_
_entity.id
_entity.type
_entity.pdbx_description
1 polymer ?
#
loop_
_entity_poly.entity_id
_entity_poly.type
_entity_poly.pdbx_seq_one_letter_code
_entity_poly.pdbx_strand_id
1 'polypeptide(L)'
;MKRLILLAPIAILAACGSSRGPDASASGQPMVYASSARPASDIARCLDSRLSRVHVSKNNGVTDLTVGSSSNGSYFITLTPSNGGSVIKVIRGSGDDPPEEEMRFAIARCTT
;
A
#
# COMPACT_ATOMS: atom_id res chain seq x y z
N MET A 1 56.50 -15.17 -27.43
CA MET A 1 55.94 -13.82 -27.64
C MET A 1 54.93 -13.54 -26.54
N LYS A 2 55.14 -12.46 -25.77
CA LYS A 2 54.44 -12.11 -24.52
C LYS A 2 53.10 -11.44 -24.84
N ARG A 3 51.98 -11.97 -24.34
CA ARG A 3 50.66 -11.32 -24.40
C ARG A 3 50.35 -10.73 -23.02
N LEU A 4 50.49 -9.41 -22.91
CA LEU A 4 50.10 -8.62 -21.74
C LEU A 4 48.58 -8.43 -21.78
N ILE A 5 47.85 -9.11 -20.89
CA ILE A 5 46.42 -8.90 -20.70
C ILE A 5 46.26 -7.78 -19.66
N LEU A 6 45.79 -6.62 -20.12
CA LEU A 6 45.46 -5.45 -19.31
C LEU A 6 44.18 -5.74 -18.50
N LEU A 7 44.30 -5.73 -17.17
CA LEU A 7 43.19 -5.74 -16.22
C LEU A 7 42.62 -4.32 -16.12
N ALA A 8 41.44 -4.09 -16.69
CA ALA A 8 40.66 -2.87 -16.45
C ALA A 8 39.77 -3.08 -15.21
N PRO A 9 39.74 -2.13 -14.25
CA PRO A 9 38.83 -2.22 -13.12
C PRO A 9 37.41 -1.89 -13.60
N ILE A 10 36.52 -2.88 -13.53
CA ILE A 10 35.08 -2.70 -13.73
C ILE A 10 34.58 -1.92 -12.50
N ALA A 11 34.33 -0.62 -12.68
CA ALA A 11 33.62 0.18 -11.70
C ALA A 11 32.17 -0.31 -11.62
N ILE A 12 31.84 -1.02 -10.55
CA ILE A 12 30.48 -1.44 -10.26
C ILE A 12 29.73 -0.21 -9.73
N LEU A 13 28.95 0.43 -10.60
CA LEU A 13 27.96 1.42 -10.18
C LEU A 13 26.90 0.70 -9.36
N ALA A 14 27.01 0.75 -8.04
CA ALA A 14 25.92 0.42 -7.13
C ALA A 14 24.82 1.48 -7.32
N ALA A 15 23.88 1.21 -8.23
CA ALA A 15 22.64 1.95 -8.31
C ALA A 15 21.77 1.55 -7.11
N CYS A 16 21.92 2.25 -5.98
CA CYS A 16 20.89 2.34 -4.95
C CYS A 16 19.73 3.19 -5.50
N GLY A 17 18.98 2.61 -6.44
CA GLY A 17 17.75 3.20 -6.95
C GLY A 17 16.60 2.77 -6.06
N SER A 18 16.23 3.63 -5.10
CA SER A 18 15.10 3.47 -4.20
C SER A 18 13.88 2.90 -4.94
N SER A 19 13.36 1.79 -4.46
CA SER A 19 12.00 1.37 -4.79
C SER A 19 11.08 2.53 -4.40
N ARG A 20 10.60 3.26 -5.40
CA ARG A 20 9.40 4.08 -5.23
C ARG A 20 8.27 3.11 -4.97
N GLY A 21 8.04 2.80 -3.69
CA GLY A 21 6.71 2.43 -3.26
C GLY A 21 5.75 3.51 -3.74
N PRO A 22 4.48 3.18 -4.03
CA PRO A 22 3.50 4.18 -4.42
C PRO A 22 3.57 5.30 -3.38
N ASP A 23 3.82 6.52 -3.84
CA ASP A 23 3.86 7.72 -3.01
C ASP A 23 2.50 7.87 -2.31
N ALA A 24 2.32 7.21 -1.17
CA ALA A 24 1.19 7.38 -0.24
C ALA A 24 1.33 8.69 0.56
N SER A 25 1.93 9.70 -0.10
CA SER A 25 2.28 11.02 0.39
C SER A 25 1.75 12.07 -0.57
N ALA A 26 0.47 11.99 -0.93
CA ALA A 26 -0.30 13.20 -1.15
C ALA A 26 -0.81 13.64 0.23
N SER A 27 -0.27 14.75 0.70
CA SER A 27 -0.39 15.41 2.00
C SER A 27 -1.82 15.87 2.38
N GLY A 28 -2.82 15.00 2.23
CA GLY A 28 -4.21 15.22 2.59
C GLY A 28 -4.54 14.65 3.96
N GLN A 29 -5.47 15.30 4.67
CA GLN A 29 -6.03 14.80 5.91
C GLN A 29 -6.71 13.44 5.65
N PRO A 30 -6.41 12.38 6.42
CA PRO A 30 -6.98 11.06 6.17
C PRO A 30 -8.50 11.13 6.28
N MET A 31 -9.21 10.57 5.29
CA MET A 31 -10.67 10.52 5.33
C MET A 31 -11.19 9.58 6.42
N VAL A 32 -10.37 8.59 6.79
CA VAL A 32 -10.55 7.68 7.91
C VAL A 32 -9.20 7.46 8.56
N TYR A 33 -9.17 7.65 9.88
CA TYR A 33 -8.08 7.24 10.75
C TYR A 33 -8.67 6.59 12.00
N ALA A 34 -8.49 5.29 12.16
CA ALA A 34 -9.16 4.51 13.20
C ALA A 34 -8.28 3.38 13.72
N SER A 35 -8.59 2.89 14.92
CA SER A 35 -8.02 1.66 15.47
C SER A 35 -9.05 0.54 15.42
N SER A 36 -8.56 -0.69 15.29
CA SER A 36 -9.35 -1.92 15.35
C SER A 36 -8.62 -2.95 16.19
N ALA A 37 -9.36 -3.78 16.92
CA ALA A 37 -8.82 -4.97 17.58
C ALA A 37 -8.55 -6.12 16.59
N ARG A 38 -8.94 -5.97 15.32
CA ARG A 38 -8.71 -7.00 14.29
C ARG A 38 -7.30 -6.90 13.72
N PRO A 39 -6.67 -8.03 13.38
CA PRO A 39 -5.37 -8.02 12.73
C PRO A 39 -5.50 -7.52 11.28
N ALA A 40 -4.44 -6.88 10.77
CA ALA A 40 -4.41 -6.29 9.44
C ALA A 40 -4.79 -7.29 8.33
N SER A 41 -4.38 -8.56 8.47
CA SER A 41 -4.73 -9.62 7.52
C SER A 41 -6.23 -9.92 7.45
N ASP A 42 -6.96 -9.74 8.54
CA ASP A 42 -8.41 -10.01 8.59
C ASP A 42 -9.19 -8.85 8.00
N ILE A 43 -8.75 -7.63 8.29
CA ILE A 43 -9.30 -6.41 7.71
C ILE A 43 -9.08 -6.43 6.19
N ALA A 44 -7.84 -6.72 5.74
CA ALA A 44 -7.51 -6.77 4.32
C ALA A 44 -8.35 -7.81 3.57
N ARG A 45 -8.50 -9.04 4.11
CA ARG A 45 -9.35 -10.08 3.51
C ARG A 45 -10.83 -9.66 3.46
N CYS A 46 -11.33 -9.01 4.50
CA CYS A 46 -12.70 -8.52 4.53
C CYS A 46 -12.94 -7.45 3.43
N LEU A 47 -12.00 -6.52 3.27
CA LEU A 47 -12.09 -5.47 2.24
C LEU A 47 -11.99 -6.05 0.83
N ASP A 48 -11.03 -6.95 0.59
CA ASP A 48 -10.86 -7.67 -0.69
C ASP A 48 -12.11 -8.46 -1.10
N SER A 49 -12.85 -9.02 -0.13
CA SER A 49 -14.10 -9.74 -0.40
C SER A 49 -15.32 -8.86 -0.68
N ARG A 50 -15.26 -7.56 -0.32
CA ARG A 50 -16.42 -6.65 -0.38
C ARG A 50 -16.30 -5.60 -1.47
N LEU A 51 -15.08 -5.21 -1.80
CA LEU A 51 -14.78 -4.16 -2.76
C LEU A 51 -14.26 -4.77 -4.05
N SER A 52 -14.62 -4.14 -5.17
CA SER A 52 -14.08 -4.53 -6.48
C SER A 52 -12.72 -3.87 -6.72
N ARG A 53 -11.86 -4.54 -7.50
CA ARG A 53 -10.54 -4.02 -7.92
C ARG A 53 -9.68 -3.59 -6.73
N VAL A 54 -9.55 -4.49 -5.76
CA VAL A 54 -8.62 -4.34 -4.65
C VAL A 54 -7.28 -4.94 -5.07
N HIS A 55 -6.21 -4.18 -4.86
CA HIS A 55 -4.85 -4.66 -5.00
C HIS A 55 -4.15 -4.58 -3.65
N VAL A 56 -3.73 -5.73 -3.13
CA VAL A 56 -3.09 -5.84 -1.81
C VAL A 56 -1.58 -6.00 -1.97
N SER A 57 -0.83 -5.19 -1.24
CA SER A 57 0.62 -5.28 -1.11
C SER A 57 1.02 -5.36 0.36
N LYS A 58 2.09 -6.08 0.66
CA LYS A 58 2.58 -6.26 2.04
C LYS A 58 4.06 -5.95 2.11
N ASN A 59 4.44 -5.00 2.95
CA ASN A 59 5.81 -4.56 3.11
C ASN A 59 6.10 -4.34 4.61
N ASN A 60 7.13 -4.99 5.14
CA ASN A 60 7.59 -4.81 6.52
C ASN A 60 6.48 -4.91 7.59
N GLY A 61 5.55 -5.85 7.42
CA GLY A 61 4.42 -6.06 8.33
C GLY A 61 3.25 -5.09 8.15
N VAL A 62 3.42 -4.03 7.38
CA VAL A 62 2.34 -3.14 6.95
C VAL A 62 1.63 -3.75 5.75
N THR A 63 0.30 -3.68 5.74
CA THR A 63 -0.51 -4.10 4.59
C THR A 63 -1.11 -2.87 3.93
N ASP A 64 -0.76 -2.64 2.67
CA ASP A 64 -1.33 -1.58 1.86
C ASP A 64 -2.37 -2.16 0.89
N LEU A 65 -3.47 -1.45 0.70
CA LEU A 65 -4.49 -1.78 -0.29
C LEU A 65 -4.73 -0.56 -1.18
N THR A 66 -4.74 -0.79 -2.48
CA THR A 66 -5.25 0.17 -3.45
C THR A 66 -6.62 -0.30 -3.94
N VAL A 67 -7.61 0.58 -3.92
CA VAL A 67 -8.97 0.27 -4.40
C VAL A 67 -9.28 1.18 -5.59
N GLY A 68 -9.80 0.59 -6.67
CA GLY A 68 -10.14 1.30 -7.89
C GLY A 68 -9.30 0.86 -9.09
N SER A 69 -9.27 1.66 -10.16
CA SER A 69 -8.50 1.33 -11.36
C SER A 69 -7.00 1.25 -11.06
N SER A 70 -6.28 0.33 -11.71
CA SER A 70 -4.82 0.21 -11.59
C SER A 70 -4.08 1.45 -12.13
N SER A 71 -4.69 2.19 -13.05
CA SER A 71 -4.15 3.45 -13.59
C SER A 71 -4.44 4.66 -12.71
N ASN A 72 -5.54 4.63 -11.94
CA ASN A 72 -6.02 5.71 -11.08
C ASN A 72 -6.69 5.09 -9.84
N GLY A 73 -5.92 4.91 -8.77
CA GLY A 73 -6.47 4.44 -7.50
C GLY A 73 -7.47 5.45 -6.94
N SER A 74 -8.65 4.98 -6.56
CA SER A 74 -9.69 5.80 -5.91
C SER A 74 -9.40 5.96 -4.42
N TYR A 75 -8.78 4.95 -3.80
CA TYR A 75 -8.41 4.98 -2.38
C TYR A 75 -7.13 4.21 -2.11
N PHE A 76 -6.38 4.70 -1.13
CA PHE A 76 -5.19 4.07 -0.59
C PHE A 76 -5.39 3.80 0.90
N ILE A 77 -5.31 2.53 1.28
CA ILE A 77 -5.53 2.07 2.64
C ILE A 77 -4.21 1.53 3.17
N THR A 78 -3.78 2.03 4.32
CA THR A 78 -2.62 1.49 5.05
C THR A 78 -3.11 0.87 6.35
N LEU A 79 -2.79 -0.40 6.54
CA LEU A 79 -3.06 -1.15 7.76
C LEU A 79 -1.74 -1.41 8.50
N THR A 80 -1.54 -0.71 9.60
CA THR A 80 -0.36 -0.83 10.44
C THR A 80 -0.69 -1.68 11.67
N PRO A 81 -0.05 -2.83 11.87
CA PRO A 81 -0.24 -3.62 13.09
C PRO A 81 0.05 -2.77 14.34
N SER A 82 -0.80 -2.88 15.36
CA SER A 82 -0.63 -2.17 16.63
C SER A 82 -1.19 -2.99 17.78
N ASN A 83 -0.34 -3.33 18.76
CA ASN A 83 -0.63 -4.06 20.00
C ASN A 83 -1.92 -4.91 20.00
N GLY A 84 -1.91 -6.06 19.32
CA GLY A 84 -3.04 -7.00 19.28
C GLY A 84 -4.13 -6.68 18.24
N GLY A 85 -3.99 -5.58 17.50
CA GLY A 85 -4.93 -5.14 16.47
C GLY A 85 -4.23 -4.38 15.33
N SER A 86 -4.88 -3.36 14.78
CA SER A 86 -4.34 -2.56 13.66
C SER A 86 -4.87 -1.13 13.66
N VAL A 87 -4.02 -0.22 13.20
CA VAL A 87 -4.39 1.16 12.86
C VAL A 87 -4.66 1.23 11.36
N ILE A 88 -5.78 1.86 11.00
CA ILE A 88 -6.27 2.01 9.65
C ILE A 88 -6.12 3.47 9.26
N LYS A 89 -5.45 3.72 8.13
CA LYS A 89 -5.40 5.03 7.48
C LYS A 89 -5.97 4.89 6.07
N VAL A 90 -6.95 5.72 5.72
CA VAL A 90 -7.51 5.79 4.36
C VAL A 90 -7.29 7.18 3.78
N ILE A 91 -6.69 7.24 2.59
CA ILE A 91 -6.45 8.45 1.82
C ILE A 91 -7.26 8.38 0.53
N ARG A 92 -7.86 9.51 0.13
CA ARG A 92 -8.57 9.61 -1.16
C ARG A 92 -7.55 9.73 -2.28
N GLY A 93 -7.73 8.94 -3.32
CA GLY A 93 -7.03 9.10 -4.58
C GLY A 93 -7.81 9.99 -5.55
N SER A 94 -7.55 9.83 -6.84
CA SER A 94 -8.17 10.61 -7.93
C SER A 94 -9.31 9.88 -8.63
N GLY A 95 -9.48 8.58 -8.38
CA GLY A 95 -10.62 7.81 -8.89
C GLY A 95 -11.88 7.99 -8.05
N ASP A 96 -13.03 7.68 -8.67
CA ASP A 96 -14.37 7.86 -8.07
C ASP A 96 -15.14 6.55 -7.89
N ASP A 97 -14.47 5.41 -8.07
CA ASP A 97 -15.06 4.07 -7.99
C ASP A 97 -14.25 3.18 -7.03
N PRO A 98 -14.82 2.70 -5.91
CA PRO A 98 -16.23 2.81 -5.52
C PRO A 98 -16.62 4.22 -5.04
N PRO A 99 -17.94 4.53 -4.92
CA PRO A 99 -18.41 5.73 -4.23
C PRO A 99 -17.90 5.82 -2.78
N GLU A 100 -17.78 7.03 -2.23
CA GLU A 100 -17.21 7.25 -0.89
C GLU A 100 -18.05 6.58 0.20
N GLU A 101 -19.37 6.60 0.08
CA GLU A 101 -20.28 5.94 1.01
C GLU A 101 -20.06 4.42 1.06
N GLU A 102 -19.82 3.79 -0.08
CA GLU A 102 -19.52 2.36 -0.17
C GLU A 102 -18.17 2.05 0.48
N MET A 103 -17.16 2.86 0.19
CA MET A 103 -15.84 2.72 0.82
C MET A 103 -15.92 2.87 2.35
N ARG A 104 -16.58 3.92 2.86
CA ARG A 104 -16.74 4.14 4.30
C ARG A 104 -17.51 3.01 4.97
N PHE A 105 -18.56 2.51 4.31
CA PHE A 105 -19.33 1.38 4.81
C PHE A 105 -18.49 0.11 4.89
N ALA A 106 -17.70 -0.19 3.85
CA ALA A 106 -16.81 -1.34 3.84
C ALA A 106 -15.76 -1.26 4.94
N ILE A 107 -15.13 -0.10 5.15
CA ILE A 107 -14.19 0.13 6.26
C ILE A 107 -14.88 -0.15 7.59
N ALA A 108 -16.01 0.50 7.87
CA ALA A 108 -16.74 0.31 9.12
C ALA A 108 -17.08 -1.17 9.38
N ARG A 109 -17.51 -1.90 8.34
CA ARG A 109 -17.90 -3.31 8.48
C ARG A 109 -16.72 -4.26 8.69
N CYS A 110 -15.53 -3.87 8.22
CA CYS A 110 -14.33 -4.69 8.30
C CYS A 110 -13.45 -4.39 9.51
N THR A 111 -13.61 -3.23 10.15
CA THR A 111 -12.82 -2.83 11.32
C THR A 111 -13.48 -3.08 12.67
N THR A 112 -14.75 -3.48 12.70
CA THR A 112 -15.46 -3.93 13.91
C THR A 112 -15.27 -5.42 14.16
#